data_AF-A0A2D6JR98-F1
#
_entry.id   AF-A0A2D6JR98-F1
#
_cell.length_a   1.000
_cell.length_b   1.000
_cell.length_c   1.000
_cell.angle_alpha   90.00
_cell.angle_beta   90.00
_cell.angle_gamma   90.00
#
_symmetry.space_group_name_H-M   'P 1'
#
loop_
_entity.id
_entity.type
_entity.pdbx_description
1 polymer ?
#
loop_
_entity_poly.entity_id
_entity_poly.type
_entity_poly.pdbx_seq_one_letter_code
_entity_poly.pdbx_strand_id
1 'polypeptide(L)'
;MVGFFPEDIKTTEKFDVITMLATAEHFSSKNLIELPFDCSNVLKPNGLVIMTIPSPFTDHIIGLLQKIRLIDGMSFEDHQGVQPCAVSKIFCEEFFTLKAHKVFQFGLNNLFVFEKKSTN
;
A
#
# COMPACT_ATOMS: atom_id res chain seq x y z
N MET A 1 -0.09 22.25 3.39
CA MET A 1 1.18 21.70 2.89
C MET A 1 0.98 20.21 2.75
N VAL A 2 1.25 19.63 1.59
CA VAL A 2 1.18 18.18 1.39
C VAL A 2 2.48 17.59 1.93
N GLY A 3 2.41 16.53 2.72
CA GLY A 3 3.58 15.80 3.21
C GLY A 3 3.87 14.59 2.32
N PHE A 4 5.14 14.33 2.05
CA PHE A 4 5.63 13.21 1.26
C PHE A 4 6.44 12.25 2.12
N PHE A 5 6.14 10.96 1.96
CA PHE A 5 6.93 9.89 2.55
C PHE A 5 7.98 9.41 1.53
N PRO A 6 9.24 9.20 1.95
CA PRO A 6 9.78 9.35 3.31
C PRO A 6 10.30 10.75 3.66
N GLU A 7 10.36 11.69 2.70
CA GLU A 7 11.14 12.93 2.80
C GLU A 7 10.75 13.84 3.98
N ASP A 8 9.48 13.84 4.36
CA ASP A 8 8.96 14.70 5.44
C ASP A 8 9.05 14.06 6.84
N ILE A 9 9.72 12.92 6.99
CA ILE A 9 10.02 12.34 8.30
C ILE A 9 11.14 13.15 8.98
N LYS A 10 10.76 13.95 9.99
CA LYS A 10 11.69 14.85 10.73
C LYS A 10 12.22 14.27 12.05
N THR A 11 11.98 13.00 12.30
CA THR A 11 12.40 12.32 13.54
C THR A 11 13.44 11.25 13.25
N THR A 12 14.33 11.03 14.22
CA THR A 12 15.26 9.88 14.21
C THR A 12 14.65 8.64 14.87
N GLU A 13 13.50 8.78 15.52
CA GLU A 13 12.78 7.67 16.13
C GLU A 13 12.38 6.64 15.07
N LYS A 14 12.40 5.37 15.49
CA LYS A 14 11.96 4.25 14.67
C LYS A 14 10.58 3.80 15.11
N PHE A 15 9.77 3.39 14.15
CA PHE A 15 8.40 2.96 14.36
C PHE A 15 8.32 1.45 14.56
N ASP A 16 7.37 1.01 15.38
CA ASP A 16 7.02 -0.41 15.51
C ASP A 16 6.10 -0.86 14.36
N VAL A 17 5.22 0.04 13.88
CA VAL A 17 4.24 -0.25 12.83
C VAL A 17 4.05 0.94 11.91
N ILE A 18 4.01 0.68 10.60
CA ILE A 18 3.55 1.60 9.55
C ILE A 18 2.20 1.10 9.04
N THR A 19 1.21 1.99 8.94
CA THR A 19 -0.11 1.68 8.39
C THR A 19 -0.38 2.52 7.14
N MET A 20 -0.72 1.88 6.02
CA MET A 20 -1.11 2.55 4.76
C MET A 20 -2.50 2.07 4.33
N LEU A 21 -3.51 2.90 4.52
CA LEU A 21 -4.90 2.54 4.25
C LEU A 21 -5.38 3.30 3.02
N ALA A 22 -5.55 2.57 1.92
CA ALA A 22 -5.93 3.14 0.62
C ALA A 22 -5.02 4.31 0.20
N THR A 23 -3.70 4.07 0.32
CA THR A 23 -2.68 5.10 0.07
C THR A 23 -1.61 4.63 -0.91
N ALA A 24 -1.27 3.34 -0.88
CA ALA A 24 -0.19 2.78 -1.71
C ALA A 24 -0.54 2.81 -3.21
N GLU A 25 -1.82 2.82 -3.57
CA GLU A 25 -2.31 2.96 -4.94
C GLU A 25 -2.05 4.34 -5.57
N HIS A 26 -1.69 5.33 -4.77
CA HIS A 26 -1.35 6.68 -5.23
C HIS A 26 0.15 6.89 -5.41
N PHE A 27 0.98 5.89 -5.08
CA PHE A 27 2.41 5.96 -5.34
C PHE A 27 2.66 5.75 -6.82
N SER A 28 3.57 6.53 -7.40
CA SER A 28 4.09 6.24 -8.73
C SER A 28 4.77 4.86 -8.74
N SER A 29 4.85 4.20 -9.90
CA SER A 29 5.55 2.91 -10.01
C SER A 29 6.97 2.95 -9.44
N LYS A 30 7.67 4.08 -9.59
CA LYS A 30 9.01 4.27 -9.03
C LYS A 30 8.96 4.28 -7.49
N ASN A 31 8.12 5.13 -6.90
CA ASN A 31 8.05 5.26 -5.46
C ASN A 31 7.52 3.97 -4.80
N LEU A 32 6.65 3.22 -5.48
CA LEU A 32 6.17 1.94 -4.99
C LEU A 32 7.30 0.89 -4.89
N ILE A 33 8.25 0.90 -5.83
CA ILE A 33 9.42 0.01 -5.82
C ILE A 33 10.41 0.39 -4.70
N GLU A 34 10.56 1.68 -4.42
CA GLU A 34 11.46 2.19 -3.36
C GLU A 34 10.84 2.06 -1.95
N LEU A 35 9.50 1.98 -1.87
CA LEU A 35 8.73 1.95 -0.63
C LEU A 35 9.19 0.92 0.42
N PRO A 36 9.54 -0.34 0.07
CA PRO A 36 10.06 -1.29 1.05
C PRO A 36 11.36 -0.79 1.69
N PHE A 37 12.31 -0.28 0.90
CA PHE A 37 13.57 0.25 1.44
C PHE A 37 13.29 1.39 2.42
N ASP A 38 12.45 2.34 2.05
CA ASP A 38 12.11 3.50 2.87
C ASP A 38 11.39 3.11 4.17
N CYS A 39 10.43 2.18 4.07
CA CYS A 39 9.75 1.61 5.24
C CYS A 39 10.75 0.90 6.16
N SER A 40 11.69 0.14 5.58
CA SER A 40 12.71 -0.59 6.35
C SER A 40 13.62 0.37 7.11
N ASN A 41 13.94 1.53 6.53
CA ASN A 41 14.82 2.51 7.15
C ASN A 41 14.19 3.13 8.41
N VAL A 42 12.87 3.27 8.47
CA VAL A 42 12.19 3.91 9.60
C VAL A 42 11.55 2.92 10.58
N LEU A 43 11.51 1.62 10.26
CA LEU A 43 11.04 0.57 11.17
C LEU A 43 12.14 0.03 12.09
N LYS A 44 11.75 -0.26 13.33
CA LYS A 44 12.52 -1.12 14.26
C LYS A 44 12.65 -2.54 13.69
N PRO A 45 13.63 -3.34 14.16
CA PRO A 45 13.66 -4.78 13.87
C PRO A 45 12.33 -5.44 14.22
N ASN A 46 11.85 -6.35 13.37
CA ASN A 46 10.53 -7.01 13.48
C ASN A 46 9.33 -6.05 13.40
N GLY A 47 9.55 -4.78 13.00
CA GLY A 47 8.47 -3.83 12.78
C GLY A 47 7.57 -4.25 11.60
N LEU A 48 6.33 -3.78 11.62
CA LEU A 48 5.31 -4.19 10.66
C LEU A 48 4.96 -3.08 9.66
N VAL A 49 4.70 -3.49 8.42
CA VAL A 49 3.95 -2.68 7.45
C VAL A 49 2.59 -3.34 7.26
N ILE A 50 1.53 -2.61 7.56
CA ILE A 50 0.14 -3.03 7.37
C ILE A 50 -0.45 -2.15 6.29
N MET A 51 -0.96 -2.74 5.21
CA MET A 51 -1.54 -1.96 4.12
C MET A 51 -2.80 -2.56 3.52
N THR A 52 -3.68 -1.69 3.03
CA THR A 52 -4.83 -2.11 2.22
C THR A 52 -4.65 -1.69 0.76
N ILE A 53 -4.98 -2.61 -0.15
CA ILE A 53 -4.92 -2.39 -1.59
C ILE A 53 -6.27 -2.77 -2.20
N PRO A 54 -6.97 -1.86 -2.90
CA PRO A 54 -8.18 -2.21 -3.61
C PRO A 54 -7.90 -3.22 -4.71
N SER A 55 -8.85 -4.13 -4.92
CA SER A 55 -8.78 -5.05 -6.06
C SER A 55 -9.09 -4.29 -7.35
N PRO A 56 -8.47 -4.66 -8.49
CA PRO A 56 -8.79 -4.04 -9.80
C PRO A 56 -10.27 -4.16 -10.19
N PHE A 57 -10.97 -5.18 -9.65
CA PHE A 57 -12.41 -5.34 -9.87
C PHE A 57 -13.25 -4.19 -9.27
N THR A 58 -12.73 -3.50 -8.26
CA THR A 58 -13.37 -2.31 -7.69
C THR A 58 -13.56 -1.22 -8.75
N ASP A 59 -12.59 -1.05 -9.65
CA ASP A 59 -12.68 -0.07 -10.74
C ASP A 59 -13.83 -0.39 -11.72
N HIS A 60 -14.08 -1.69 -11.97
CA HIS A 60 -15.21 -2.12 -12.80
C HIS A 60 -16.56 -1.79 -12.15
N ILE A 61 -16.69 -1.98 -10.83
CA ILE A 61 -17.91 -1.63 -10.09
C ILE A 61 -18.13 -0.12 -10.16
N ILE A 62 -17.10 0.67 -9.87
CA ILE A 62 -17.21 2.13 -9.89
C ILE A 62 -17.60 2.61 -11.31
N GLY A 63 -16.99 2.06 -12.37
CA GLY A 63 -17.35 2.39 -13.75
C GLY A 63 -18.80 2.05 -14.10
N LEU A 64 -19.33 0.93 -13.60
CA LEU A 64 -20.75 0.59 -13.77
C LEU A 64 -21.66 1.56 -13.01
N LEU A 65 -21.34 1.87 -11.75
CA LEU A 65 -22.11 2.79 -10.91
C LEU A 65 -22.15 4.20 -11.51
N GLN A 66 -21.07 4.66 -12.13
CA GLN A 66 -21.02 5.91 -12.89
C GLN A 66 -21.91 5.85 -14.14
N LYS A 67 -21.85 4.74 -14.89
CA LYS A 67 -22.68 4.57 -16.10
C LYS A 67 -24.18 4.67 -15.80
N ILE A 68 -24.61 4.17 -14.65
CA ILE A 68 -26.01 4.27 -14.19
C ILE A 68 -26.30 5.55 -13.39
N ARG A 69 -25.31 6.47 -13.29
CA ARG A 69 -25.39 7.75 -12.57
C ARG A 69 -25.77 7.63 -11.10
N LEU A 70 -25.37 6.53 -10.47
CA LEU A 70 -25.56 6.35 -9.02
C LEU A 70 -24.48 7.09 -8.22
N ILE A 71 -23.31 7.30 -8.84
CA ILE A 71 -22.20 8.08 -8.30
C ILE A 71 -21.71 9.05 -9.37
N ASP A 72 -21.27 10.23 -8.94
CA ASP A 72 -20.58 11.18 -9.82
C ASP A 72 -19.17 10.68 -10.14
N GLY A 73 -18.65 11.10 -11.30
CA GLY A 73 -17.28 10.80 -11.71
C GLY A 73 -16.29 11.40 -10.72
N MET A 74 -15.85 10.63 -9.72
CA MET A 74 -14.66 10.96 -8.95
C MET A 74 -13.48 10.98 -9.93
N SER A 75 -12.65 12.03 -9.89
CA SER A 75 -11.45 12.15 -10.72
C SER A 75 -10.57 10.91 -10.51
N PHE A 76 -10.66 9.97 -11.44
CA PHE A 76 -9.96 8.68 -11.44
C PHE A 76 -8.45 8.81 -11.75
N GLU A 77 -7.93 10.03 -11.84
CA GLU A 77 -6.59 10.31 -12.37
C GLU A 77 -5.46 9.72 -11.51
N ASP A 78 -5.72 9.31 -10.27
CA ASP A 78 -4.68 8.82 -9.34
C ASP A 78 -4.80 7.36 -8.89
N HIS A 79 -5.74 6.56 -9.42
CA HIS A 79 -5.69 5.11 -9.22
C HIS A 79 -4.83 4.48 -10.31
N GLN A 80 -3.50 4.56 -10.17
CA GLN A 80 -2.59 3.79 -11.00
C GLN A 80 -2.69 2.31 -10.58
N GLY A 81 -3.79 1.65 -10.98
CA GLY A 81 -4.23 0.32 -10.55
C GLY A 81 -3.11 -0.61 -10.14
N VAL A 82 -2.75 -0.57 -8.85
CA VAL A 82 -1.68 -1.38 -8.30
C VAL A 82 -2.22 -2.80 -8.19
N GLN A 83 -1.63 -3.70 -8.97
CA GLN A 83 -2.00 -5.11 -8.89
C GLN A 83 -1.58 -5.67 -7.52
N PRO A 84 -2.50 -6.26 -6.73
CA PRO A 84 -2.15 -6.79 -5.40
C PRO A 84 -0.99 -7.81 -5.44
N CYS A 85 -0.87 -8.56 -6.54
CA CYS A 85 0.23 -9.50 -6.73
C CYS A 85 1.60 -8.81 -6.92
N ALA A 86 1.63 -7.59 -7.45
CA ALA A 86 2.84 -6.80 -7.57
C ALA A 86 3.32 -6.32 -6.20
N VAL A 87 2.40 -5.87 -5.33
CA VAL A 87 2.71 -5.44 -3.96
C VAL A 87 3.38 -6.54 -3.17
N SER A 88 2.82 -7.76 -3.21
CA SER A 88 3.44 -8.89 -2.53
C SER A 88 4.84 -9.19 -3.06
N LYS A 89 5.09 -9.03 -4.37
CA LYS A 89 6.43 -9.26 -4.94
C LYS A 89 7.41 -8.18 -4.49
N ILE A 90 7.03 -6.91 -4.61
CA ILE A 90 7.84 -5.75 -4.24
C ILE A 90 8.23 -5.78 -2.76
N PHE A 91 7.30 -6.14 -1.87
CA PHE A 91 7.60 -6.20 -0.44
C PHE A 91 8.34 -7.48 -0.02
N CYS A 92 8.05 -8.62 -0.63
CA CYS A 92 8.72 -9.90 -0.29
C CYS A 92 10.14 -10.02 -0.88
N GLU A 93 10.89 -8.92 -0.94
CA GLU A 93 12.26 -8.87 -1.41
C GLU A 93 13.25 -8.89 -0.24
N GLU A 94 14.30 -8.07 -0.28
CA GLU A 94 15.41 -8.06 0.65
C GLU A 94 14.97 -7.79 2.10
N PHE A 95 14.01 -6.89 2.31
CA PHE A 95 13.74 -6.31 3.63
C PHE A 95 12.58 -6.92 4.42
N PHE A 96 11.59 -7.56 3.78
CA PHE A 96 10.38 -8.02 4.47
C PHE A 96 9.99 -9.46 4.15
N THR A 97 9.17 -10.01 5.05
CA THR A 97 8.44 -11.26 4.86
C THR A 97 6.94 -11.01 4.97
N LEU A 98 6.14 -11.65 4.11
CA LEU A 98 4.68 -11.61 4.22
C LEU A 98 4.23 -12.48 5.40
N LYS A 99 3.58 -11.86 6.39
CA LYS A 99 3.02 -12.54 7.56
C LYS A 99 1.55 -12.89 7.39
N ALA A 100 0.80 -12.02 6.74
CA ALA A 100 -0.60 -12.27 6.46
C ALA A 100 -1.03 -11.56 5.17
N HIS A 101 -1.85 -12.24 4.38
CA HIS A 101 -2.66 -11.66 3.33
C HIS A 101 -4.11 -12.09 3.56
N LYS A 102 -5.03 -11.14 3.61
CA LYS A 102 -6.48 -11.40 3.70
C LYS A 102 -7.21 -10.60 2.64
N VAL A 103 -8.28 -11.18 2.12
CA VAL A 103 -9.24 -10.47 1.28
C VAL A 103 -10.49 -10.16 2.11
N PHE A 104 -11.08 -9.00 1.90
CA PHE A 104 -12.30 -8.57 2.61
C PHE A 104 -13.22 -7.77 1.68
N GLN A 105 -14.40 -7.40 2.18
CA GLN A 105 -15.45 -6.75 1.37
C GLN A 105 -15.74 -7.52 0.08
N PHE A 106 -15.98 -8.82 0.20
CA PHE A 106 -16.24 -9.71 -0.94
C PHE A 106 -15.12 -9.75 -2.00
N GLY A 107 -13.87 -9.50 -1.58
CA GLY A 107 -12.71 -9.53 -2.47
C GLY A 107 -12.41 -8.19 -3.14
N LEU A 108 -13.10 -7.12 -2.76
CA LEU A 108 -12.86 -5.77 -3.28
C LEU A 108 -11.66 -5.09 -2.64
N ASN A 109 -11.19 -5.61 -1.51
CA ASN A 109 -10.00 -5.12 -0.85
C ASN A 109 -9.11 -6.25 -0.33
N ASN A 110 -7.82 -5.94 -0.28
CA ASN A 110 -6.76 -6.79 0.23
C ASN A 110 -6.15 -6.13 1.46
N LEU A 111 -5.84 -6.91 2.48
CA LEU A 111 -5.03 -6.53 3.63
C LEU A 111 -3.73 -7.32 3.57
N PHE A 112 -2.60 -6.62 3.56
CA PHE A 112 -1.27 -7.21 3.68
C PHE A 112 -0.64 -6.81 5.00
N VAL A 113 0.07 -7.75 5.61
CA VAL A 113 0.92 -7.54 6.77
C VAL A 113 2.30 -8.07 6.45
N PHE A 114 3.28 -7.18 6.37
CA PHE A 114 4.68 -7.49 6.16
C PHE A 114 5.47 -7.24 7.44
N GLU A 115 6.39 -8.13 7.78
CA GLU A 115 7.31 -7.98 8.91
C GLU A 115 8.72 -7.76 8.38
N LYS A 116 9.39 -6.72 8.90
CA LYS A 116 10.78 -6.42 8.57
C LYS A 116 11.65 -7.58 9.04
N LYS A 117 12.46 -8.14 8.14
CA LYS A 117 13.43 -9.19 8.47
C LYS A 117 14.39 -8.66 9.53
N SER A 118 14.65 -9.47 10.55
CA SER A 118 15.77 -9.22 11.44
C SER A 118 17.07 -9.40 10.65
N THR A 119 17.85 -8.32 10.52
CA THR A 119 19.28 -8.44 10.20
C THR A 119 19.95 -9.09 11.41
N ASN A 120 20.41 -10.34 11.24
CA ASN A 120 21.35 -10.97 12.18
C ASN A 120 22.68 -10.20 12.20
#